data_AF-A0A5D4H8H4-F1
#
_entry.id   AF-A0A5D4H8H4-F1
#
_cell.length_a   1.000
_cell.length_b   1.000
_cell.length_c   1.000
_cell.angle_alpha   90.00
_cell.angle_beta   90.00
_cell.angle_gamma   90.00
#
_symmetry.space_group_name_H-M   'P 1'
#
loop_
_entity.id
_entity.type
_entity.pdbx_description
1 polymer ?
#
loop_
_entity_poly.entity_id
_entity_poly.type
_entity_poly.pdbx_seq_one_letter_code
_entity_poly.pdbx_strand_id
1 'polypeptide(L)'
;MTDFIEKFWVRQGAFNSWGMFFAILGLSLSIVAILGLFYFTIRRRNRCVLLITVLGLASFWHAFIYALIFTGFIRAVPEWYNKGIPLYYLIAPCAYFFVLFSLFPRLKWPRYAWLHLLPFVFGLIDMIPYAMASIEEKRALLERVVYDMQMGVRHEYGYIDQKWHYIAKFSMAFIYLIAQWRLIYLHDMELSSIPVASRRNVVSFSIVYSGQLLLQGGMVLSLLFNSTQSSFTMQDIDQLTAISFFYLVLSCWLLLQLFRNFTVKNGNLSKYK
;
A
#
# COMPACT_ATOMS: atom_id res chain seq x y z
N MET A 1 -23.26 2.51 -27.16
CA MET A 1 -22.11 3.43 -27.37
C MET A 1 -22.39 4.81 -26.77
N THR A 2 -23.59 5.35 -26.95
CA THR A 2 -24.11 6.55 -26.28
C THR A 2 -24.12 6.45 -24.75
N ASP A 3 -24.54 5.31 -24.19
CA ASP A 3 -24.55 5.06 -22.72
C ASP A 3 -23.14 5.00 -22.08
N PHE A 4 -22.13 4.61 -22.87
CA PHE A 4 -20.71 4.63 -22.42
C PHE A 4 -20.17 6.06 -22.40
N ILE A 5 -20.52 6.88 -23.39
CA ILE A 5 -20.09 8.28 -23.49
C ILE A 5 -20.75 9.09 -22.36
N GLU A 6 -22.05 8.90 -22.10
CA GLU A 6 -22.76 9.59 -21.02
C GLU A 6 -22.21 9.24 -19.62
N LYS A 7 -21.94 7.95 -19.36
CA LYS A 7 -21.27 7.51 -18.12
C LYS A 7 -19.81 7.95 -18.02
N PHE A 8 -19.12 8.13 -19.15
CA PHE A 8 -17.77 8.68 -19.21
C PHE A 8 -17.76 10.18 -18.85
N TRP A 9 -18.78 10.94 -19.29
CA TRP A 9 -18.96 12.35 -18.93
C TRP A 9 -19.29 12.57 -17.45
N VAL A 10 -20.11 11.72 -16.82
CA VAL A 10 -20.33 11.75 -15.36
C VAL A 10 -19.03 11.48 -14.59
N ARG A 11 -18.16 10.58 -15.10
CA ARG A 11 -16.83 10.33 -14.52
C ARG A 11 -15.78 11.38 -14.86
N GLN A 12 -15.97 12.21 -15.88
CA GLN A 12 -15.13 13.38 -16.13
C GLN A 12 -15.25 14.43 -15.01
N GLY A 13 -16.43 14.56 -14.39
CA GLY A 13 -16.58 15.34 -13.15
C GLY A 13 -15.71 14.83 -12.01
N ALA A 14 -15.50 13.51 -11.95
CA ALA A 14 -14.61 12.88 -10.96
C ALA A 14 -13.12 13.09 -11.28
N PHE A 15 -12.73 13.30 -12.54
CA PHE A 15 -11.37 13.68 -12.93
C PHE A 15 -10.95 15.05 -12.35
N ASN A 16 -11.94 15.93 -12.15
CA ASN A 16 -11.77 17.25 -11.52
C ASN A 16 -11.95 17.22 -9.99
N SER A 17 -12.02 16.05 -9.37
CA SER A 17 -12.08 15.92 -7.92
C SER A 17 -10.70 16.08 -7.27
N TRP A 18 -10.68 16.63 -6.05
CA TRP A 18 -9.48 16.68 -5.21
C TRP A 18 -8.85 15.30 -5.00
N GLY A 19 -9.67 14.25 -4.91
CA GLY A 19 -9.19 12.87 -4.79
C GLY A 19 -8.32 12.43 -5.97
N MET A 20 -8.74 12.70 -7.22
CA MET A 20 -7.92 12.37 -8.39
C MET A 20 -6.62 13.17 -8.44
N PHE A 21 -6.66 14.46 -8.08
CA PHE A 21 -5.45 15.27 -7.96
C PHE A 21 -4.46 14.68 -6.93
N PHE A 22 -4.93 14.36 -5.72
CA PHE A 22 -4.09 13.73 -4.69
C PHE A 22 -3.55 12.36 -5.12
N ALA A 23 -4.37 11.55 -5.80
CA ALA A 23 -3.96 10.24 -6.29
C ALA A 23 -2.84 10.36 -7.34
N ILE A 24 -3.01 11.22 -8.35
CA ILE A 24 -2.01 11.42 -9.41
C ILE A 24 -0.70 11.98 -8.84
N LEU A 25 -0.80 12.98 -7.96
CA LEU A 25 0.38 13.56 -7.31
C LEU A 25 1.09 12.50 -6.44
N GLY A 26 0.35 11.76 -5.62
CA GLY A 26 0.89 10.68 -4.81
C GLY A 26 1.58 9.59 -5.64
N LEU A 27 0.94 9.13 -6.73
CA LEU A 27 1.52 8.15 -7.65
C LEU A 27 2.81 8.66 -8.29
N SER A 28 2.84 9.94 -8.69
CA SER A 28 4.02 10.56 -9.28
C SER A 28 5.19 10.65 -8.28
N LEU A 29 4.92 11.12 -7.05
CA LEU A 29 5.94 11.23 -6.01
C LEU A 29 6.46 9.85 -5.57
N SER A 30 5.58 8.86 -5.46
CA SER A 30 5.95 7.50 -5.10
C SER A 30 6.82 6.83 -6.16
N ILE A 31 6.60 7.04 -7.46
CA ILE A 31 7.49 6.55 -8.52
C ILE A 31 8.91 7.07 -8.31
N VAL A 32 9.06 8.39 -8.12
CA VAL A 32 10.38 9.01 -7.88
C VAL A 32 11.04 8.45 -6.62
N ALA A 33 10.28 8.35 -5.52
CA ALA A 33 10.77 7.80 -4.27
C ALA A 33 11.21 6.34 -4.41
N ILE A 34 10.40 5.48 -5.03
CA ILE A 34 10.65 4.05 -5.21
C ILE A 34 11.90 3.83 -6.07
N LEU A 35 12.03 4.52 -7.20
CA LEU A 35 13.20 4.40 -8.08
C LEU A 35 14.49 4.79 -7.34
N GLY A 36 14.46 5.90 -6.60
CA GLY A 36 15.61 6.34 -5.80
C GLY A 36 15.95 5.37 -4.65
N LEU A 37 14.94 4.88 -3.92
CA LEU A 37 15.14 3.92 -2.82
C LEU A 37 15.60 2.56 -3.34
N PHE A 38 15.13 2.13 -4.51
CA PHE A 38 15.60 0.92 -5.19
C PHE A 38 17.08 1.03 -5.56
N TYR A 39 17.51 2.17 -6.12
CA TYR A 39 18.93 2.45 -6.35
C TYR A 39 19.77 2.31 -5.06
N PHE A 40 19.30 2.88 -3.94
CA PHE A 40 19.98 2.75 -2.65
C PHE A 40 19.95 1.33 -2.08
N THR A 41 18.88 0.58 -2.33
CA THR A 41 18.74 -0.82 -1.92
C THR A 41 19.85 -1.66 -2.54
N ILE A 42 20.05 -1.53 -3.86
CA ILE A 42 21.11 -2.23 -4.60
C ILE A 42 22.49 -1.77 -4.11
N ARG A 43 22.71 -0.45 -4.00
CA ARG A 43 24.04 0.10 -3.73
C ARG A 43 24.51 -0.09 -2.29
N ARG A 44 23.62 -0.01 -1.31
CA ARG A 44 23.97 -0.07 0.13
C ARG A 44 23.68 -1.39 0.80
N ARG A 45 22.91 -2.29 0.16
CA ARG A 45 22.41 -3.53 0.78
C ARG A 45 21.79 -3.30 2.16
N ASN A 46 21.16 -2.13 2.35
CA ASN A 46 20.53 -1.77 3.61
C ASN A 46 19.13 -2.36 3.67
N ARG A 47 18.92 -3.29 4.60
CA ARG A 47 17.63 -3.96 4.82
C ARG A 47 16.46 -3.03 5.11
N CYS A 48 16.66 -1.92 5.83
CA CYS A 48 15.58 -0.97 6.10
C CYS A 48 15.14 -0.26 4.82
N VAL A 49 16.10 0.05 3.93
CA VAL A 49 15.81 0.64 2.62
C VAL A 49 15.10 -0.38 1.71
N LEU A 50 15.52 -1.64 1.74
CA LEU A 50 14.81 -2.72 1.03
C LEU A 50 13.35 -2.81 1.49
N LEU A 51 13.12 -2.92 2.79
CA LEU A 51 11.78 -3.08 3.38
C LEU A 51 10.84 -1.93 3.02
N ILE A 52 11.33 -0.70 3.10
CA ILE A 52 10.51 0.46 2.75
C ILE A 52 10.30 0.59 1.22
N THR A 53 11.24 0.09 0.41
CA THR A 53 11.06 0.02 -1.05
C THR A 53 9.99 -0.99 -1.42
N VAL A 54 10.00 -2.17 -0.81
CA VAL A 54 8.97 -3.21 -1.03
C VAL A 54 7.60 -2.72 -0.56
N LEU A 55 7.53 -2.09 0.63
CA LEU A 55 6.31 -1.44 1.11
C LEU A 55 5.81 -0.40 0.11
N GLY A 56 6.69 0.51 -0.32
CA GLY A 56 6.35 1.56 -1.28
C GLY A 56 5.81 0.99 -2.60
N LEU A 57 6.45 -0.05 -3.14
CA LEU A 57 6.00 -0.73 -4.36
C LEU A 57 4.63 -1.37 -4.20
N ALA A 58 4.39 -2.08 -3.09
CA ALA A 58 3.12 -2.72 -2.82
C ALA A 58 1.99 -1.69 -2.62
N SER A 59 2.26 -0.61 -1.88
CA SER A 59 1.32 0.51 -1.70
C SER A 59 1.05 1.25 -3.01
N PHE A 60 2.07 1.47 -3.84
CA PHE A 60 1.93 2.06 -5.18
C PHE A 60 1.03 1.21 -6.05
N TRP A 61 1.28 -0.09 -6.14
CA TRP A 61 0.47 -0.99 -6.94
C TRP A 61 -1.00 -0.97 -6.49
N HIS A 62 -1.24 -0.97 -5.18
CA HIS A 62 -2.59 -0.88 -4.63
C HIS A 62 -3.32 0.40 -5.04
N ALA A 63 -2.68 1.57 -4.85
CA ALA A 63 -3.25 2.86 -5.22
C ALA A 63 -3.45 3.01 -6.73
N PHE A 64 -2.51 2.48 -7.52
CA PHE A 64 -2.56 2.52 -8.98
C PHE A 64 -3.72 1.70 -9.53
N ILE A 65 -3.89 0.45 -9.07
CA ILE A 65 -5.03 -0.38 -9.48
C ILE A 65 -6.36 0.25 -9.05
N TYR A 66 -6.44 0.81 -7.85
CA TYR A 66 -7.64 1.50 -7.39
C TYR A 66 -7.99 2.70 -8.30
N ALA A 67 -7.01 3.52 -8.69
CA ALA A 67 -7.21 4.61 -9.64
C ALA A 67 -7.67 4.11 -11.01
N LEU A 68 -7.14 2.99 -11.51
CA LEU A 68 -7.57 2.37 -12.77
C LEU A 68 -9.01 1.84 -12.71
N ILE A 69 -9.43 1.26 -11.58
CA ILE A 69 -10.81 0.80 -11.37
C ILE A 69 -11.75 2.02 -11.33
N PHE A 70 -11.40 3.03 -10.54
CA PHE A 70 -12.20 4.24 -10.36
C PHE A 70 -12.41 5.00 -11.68
N THR A 71 -11.36 5.13 -12.50
CA THR A 71 -11.45 5.74 -13.84
C THR A 71 -12.05 4.81 -14.89
N GLY A 72 -12.12 3.50 -14.61
CA GLY A 72 -12.57 2.48 -15.56
C GLY A 72 -11.53 2.08 -16.61
N PHE A 73 -10.30 2.61 -16.54
CA PHE A 73 -9.18 2.23 -17.41
C PHE A 73 -8.70 0.79 -17.19
N ILE A 74 -9.02 0.19 -16.04
CA ILE A 74 -8.66 -1.20 -15.74
C ILE A 74 -9.16 -2.20 -16.81
N ARG A 75 -10.25 -1.87 -17.53
CA ARG A 75 -10.80 -2.68 -18.64
C ARG A 75 -9.85 -2.80 -19.84
N ALA A 76 -8.98 -1.81 -20.05
CA ALA A 76 -7.98 -1.85 -21.12
C ALA A 76 -6.79 -2.75 -20.78
N VAL A 77 -6.49 -2.91 -19.48
CA VAL A 77 -5.38 -3.70 -18.95
C VAL A 77 -5.87 -4.73 -17.93
N PRO A 78 -6.80 -5.62 -18.33
CA PRO A 78 -7.50 -6.49 -17.39
C PRO A 78 -6.56 -7.43 -16.62
N GLU A 79 -5.45 -7.82 -17.23
CA GLU A 79 -4.44 -8.66 -16.58
C GLU A 79 -3.83 -8.07 -15.29
N TRP A 80 -3.94 -6.77 -15.04
CA TRP A 80 -3.27 -6.11 -13.93
C TRP A 80 -4.06 -6.17 -12.61
N TYR A 81 -5.38 -6.39 -12.67
CA TYR A 81 -6.30 -6.23 -11.54
C TYR A 81 -5.93 -7.06 -10.30
N ASN A 82 -5.73 -8.37 -10.43
CA ASN A 82 -5.45 -9.27 -9.29
C ASN A 82 -3.95 -9.54 -9.04
N LYS A 83 -3.04 -9.09 -9.91
CA LYS A 83 -1.60 -9.34 -9.77
C LYS A 83 -0.99 -8.71 -8.49
N GLY A 84 -1.68 -7.74 -7.91
CA GLY A 84 -1.26 -7.06 -6.69
C GLY A 84 -1.58 -7.76 -5.37
N ILE A 85 -2.55 -8.69 -5.37
CA ILE A 85 -3.03 -9.35 -4.13
C ILE A 85 -1.89 -9.91 -3.28
N PRO A 86 -0.93 -10.68 -3.84
CA PRO A 86 0.19 -11.19 -3.05
C PRO A 86 1.01 -10.06 -2.42
N LEU A 87 1.35 -9.02 -3.20
CA LEU A 87 2.19 -7.90 -2.74
C LEU A 87 1.58 -7.16 -1.55
N TYR A 88 0.25 -7.04 -1.49
CA TYR A 88 -0.42 -6.34 -0.41
C TYR A 88 -0.20 -7.00 0.97
N TYR A 89 0.00 -8.33 1.00
CA TYR A 89 0.36 -9.05 2.23
C TYR A 89 1.76 -8.71 2.75
N LEU A 90 2.62 -8.10 1.94
CA LEU A 90 3.96 -7.69 2.35
C LEU A 90 3.99 -6.32 3.04
N ILE A 91 2.95 -5.49 2.90
CA ILE A 91 2.93 -4.12 3.43
C ILE A 91 3.14 -4.12 4.95
N ALA A 92 2.29 -4.84 5.68
CA ALA A 92 2.33 -4.90 7.13
C ALA A 92 3.63 -5.48 7.73
N PRO A 93 4.13 -6.66 7.27
CA PRO A 93 5.40 -7.16 7.76
C PRO A 93 6.57 -6.24 7.39
N CYS A 94 6.57 -5.63 6.20
CA CYS A 94 7.61 -4.68 5.83
C CYS A 94 7.63 -3.44 6.74
N ALA A 95 6.45 -2.89 7.08
CA ALA A 95 6.32 -1.77 8.00
C ALA A 95 6.90 -2.11 9.39
N TYR A 96 6.52 -3.27 9.93
CA TYR A 96 7.00 -3.75 11.23
C TYR A 96 8.52 -3.98 11.23
N PHE A 97 9.05 -4.73 10.26
CA PHE A 97 10.48 -5.02 10.21
C PHE A 97 11.31 -3.76 9.93
N PHE A 98 10.77 -2.80 9.18
CA PHE A 98 11.41 -1.50 8.99
C PHE A 98 11.59 -0.80 10.34
N VAL A 99 10.56 -0.76 11.20
CA VAL A 99 10.67 -0.19 12.55
C VAL A 99 11.64 -1.00 13.42
N LEU A 100 11.51 -2.33 13.45
CA LEU A 100 12.37 -3.21 14.24
C LEU A 100 13.85 -2.98 13.92
N PHE A 101 14.25 -3.02 12.64
CA PHE A 101 15.66 -2.87 12.27
C PHE A 101 16.15 -1.42 12.32
N SER A 102 15.24 -0.44 12.31
CA SER A 102 15.61 0.96 12.53
C SER A 102 15.89 1.26 14.00
N LEU A 103 15.17 0.63 14.94
CA LEU A 103 15.40 0.75 16.38
C LEU A 103 16.55 -0.15 16.87
N PHE A 104 16.68 -1.34 16.28
CA PHE A 104 17.68 -2.34 16.66
C PHE A 104 18.60 -2.70 15.46
N PRO A 105 19.49 -1.79 15.04
CA PRO A 105 20.28 -1.96 13.82
C PRO A 105 21.27 -3.12 13.85
N ARG A 106 21.64 -3.62 15.03
CA ARG A 106 22.52 -4.78 15.23
C ARG A 106 21.78 -6.12 15.29
N LEU A 107 20.44 -6.10 15.39
CA LEU A 107 19.65 -7.32 15.48
C LEU A 107 19.79 -8.13 14.19
N LYS A 108 20.07 -9.43 14.26
CA LYS A 108 20.11 -10.30 13.07
C LYS A 108 18.69 -10.56 12.55
N TRP A 109 18.56 -10.95 11.29
CA TRP A 109 17.26 -11.36 10.74
C TRP A 109 16.76 -12.60 11.51
N PRO A 110 15.59 -12.54 12.17
CA PRO A 110 15.10 -13.67 12.93
C PRO A 110 14.67 -14.80 11.99
N ARG A 111 14.93 -16.06 12.36
CA ARG A 111 14.58 -17.22 11.52
C ARG A 111 13.06 -17.30 11.25
N TYR A 112 12.23 -16.93 12.22
CA TYR A 112 10.78 -16.91 12.08
C TYR A 112 10.27 -15.80 11.16
N ALA A 113 11.11 -14.82 10.77
CA ALA A 113 10.67 -13.73 9.89
C ALA A 113 10.17 -14.23 8.53
N TRP A 114 10.68 -15.36 8.06
CA TRP A 114 10.25 -16.00 6.82
C TRP A 114 8.82 -16.53 6.87
N LEU A 115 8.29 -16.85 8.05
CA LEU A 115 6.89 -17.27 8.22
C LEU A 115 5.91 -16.15 7.84
N HIS A 116 6.34 -14.90 7.93
CA HIS A 116 5.51 -13.76 7.54
C HIS A 116 5.37 -13.58 6.02
N LEU A 117 6.08 -14.39 5.22
CA LEU A 117 5.87 -14.51 3.79
C LEU A 117 4.77 -15.53 3.43
N LEU A 118 4.29 -16.35 4.37
CA LEU A 118 3.24 -17.33 4.08
C LEU A 118 1.97 -16.70 3.47
N PRO A 119 1.45 -15.56 3.96
CA PRO A 119 0.29 -14.92 3.33
C PRO A 119 0.57 -14.41 1.91
N PHE A 120 1.81 -13.98 1.63
CA PHE A 120 2.24 -13.62 0.27
C PHE A 120 2.23 -14.84 -0.66
N VAL A 121 2.79 -15.98 -0.20
CA VAL A 121 2.79 -17.24 -0.97
C VAL A 121 1.37 -17.72 -1.21
N PHE A 122 0.50 -17.63 -0.21
CA PHE A 122 -0.92 -17.94 -0.36
C PHE A 122 -1.58 -17.05 -1.42
N GLY A 123 -1.35 -15.74 -1.38
CA GLY A 123 -1.86 -14.82 -2.40
C GLY A 123 -1.36 -15.13 -3.81
N LEU A 124 -0.12 -15.62 -3.96
CA LEU A 124 0.41 -16.07 -5.26
C LEU A 124 -0.36 -17.27 -5.81
N ILE A 125 -0.71 -18.22 -4.94
CA ILE A 125 -1.51 -19.39 -5.32
C ILE A 125 -2.93 -18.94 -5.67
N ASP A 126 -3.51 -18.08 -4.83
CA ASP A 126 -4.88 -17.59 -5.01
C ASP A 126 -5.09 -16.81 -6.31
N MET A 127 -4.09 -16.09 -6.81
CA MET A 127 -4.25 -15.35 -8.08
C MET A 127 -4.20 -16.24 -9.34
N ILE A 128 -3.85 -17.53 -9.23
CA ILE A 128 -3.67 -18.43 -10.39
C ILE A 128 -4.96 -18.58 -11.21
N PRO A 129 -6.15 -18.85 -10.63
CA PRO A 129 -7.39 -18.98 -11.40
C PRO A 129 -7.67 -17.73 -12.23
N TYR A 130 -7.48 -16.54 -11.66
CA TYR A 130 -7.63 -15.30 -12.41
C TYR A 130 -6.58 -15.16 -13.51
N ALA A 131 -5.31 -15.51 -13.23
CA ALA A 131 -4.24 -15.43 -14.23
C ALA A 131 -4.52 -16.33 -15.45
N MET A 132 -5.07 -17.52 -15.21
CA MET A 132 -5.40 -18.52 -16.24
C MET A 132 -6.70 -18.26 -16.99
N ALA A 133 -7.60 -17.42 -16.47
CA ALA A 133 -8.86 -17.07 -17.13
C ALA A 133 -8.63 -16.38 -18.49
N SER A 134 -9.59 -16.53 -19.40
CA SER A 134 -9.57 -15.89 -20.73
C SER A 134 -9.65 -14.36 -20.62
N ILE A 135 -9.22 -13.66 -21.67
CA ILE A 135 -9.26 -12.19 -21.67
C ILE A 135 -10.70 -11.66 -21.65
N GLU A 136 -11.62 -12.41 -22.26
CA GLU A 136 -13.06 -12.14 -22.29
C GLU A 136 -13.67 -12.23 -20.90
N GLU A 137 -13.38 -13.31 -20.17
CA GLU A 137 -13.84 -13.51 -18.78
C GLU A 137 -13.31 -12.41 -17.84
N LYS A 138 -12.02 -12.07 -17.97
CA LYS A 138 -11.41 -10.99 -17.19
C LYS A 138 -12.07 -9.65 -17.48
N ARG A 139 -12.36 -9.33 -18.74
CA ARG A 139 -13.06 -8.11 -19.13
C ARG A 139 -14.50 -8.07 -18.62
N ALA A 140 -15.25 -9.17 -18.75
CA ALA A 140 -16.62 -9.26 -18.25
C ALA A 140 -16.70 -9.10 -16.72
N LEU A 141 -15.71 -9.61 -15.97
CA LEU A 141 -15.58 -9.30 -14.55
C LEU A 141 -15.36 -7.79 -14.34
N LEU A 142 -14.41 -7.21 -15.05
CA LEU A 142 -14.04 -5.81 -14.84
C LEU A 142 -15.10 -4.81 -15.30
N GLU A 143 -15.94 -5.15 -16.26
CA GLU A 143 -17.12 -4.38 -16.58
C GLU A 143 -18.07 -4.30 -15.39
N ARG A 144 -18.30 -5.44 -14.71
CA ARG A 144 -19.10 -5.50 -13.47
C ARG A 144 -18.44 -4.75 -12.32
N VAL A 145 -17.13 -4.92 -12.10
CA VAL A 145 -16.38 -4.22 -11.04
C VAL A 145 -16.36 -2.70 -11.25
N VAL A 146 -16.22 -2.25 -12.50
CA VAL A 146 -16.26 -0.82 -12.82
C VAL A 146 -17.67 -0.26 -12.61
N TYR A 147 -18.71 -1.01 -12.99
CA TYR A 147 -20.10 -0.58 -12.81
C TYR A 147 -20.53 -0.57 -11.34
N ASP A 148 -20.19 -1.64 -10.61
CA ASP A 148 -20.43 -1.81 -9.18
C ASP A 148 -19.11 -2.19 -8.49
N MET A 149 -18.50 -1.21 -7.81
CA MET A 149 -17.23 -1.41 -7.12
C MET A 149 -17.33 -2.42 -5.96
N GLN A 150 -18.54 -2.75 -5.47
CA GLN A 150 -18.70 -3.85 -4.51
C GLN A 150 -18.34 -5.21 -5.11
N MET A 151 -18.54 -5.39 -6.42
CA MET A 151 -18.12 -6.60 -7.11
C MET A 151 -16.60 -6.77 -7.04
N GLY A 152 -15.85 -5.67 -6.87
CA GLY A 152 -14.40 -5.69 -6.63
C GLY A 152 -13.99 -6.29 -5.28
N VAL A 153 -14.95 -6.53 -4.39
CA VAL A 153 -14.75 -7.17 -3.07
C VAL A 153 -15.53 -8.48 -2.95
N ARG A 154 -16.56 -8.70 -3.78
CA ARG A 154 -17.45 -9.86 -3.69
C ARG A 154 -17.20 -10.96 -4.71
N HIS A 155 -16.36 -10.74 -5.71
CA HIS A 155 -16.12 -11.76 -6.72
C HIS A 155 -15.35 -12.96 -6.15
N GLU A 156 -15.63 -14.13 -6.73
CA GLU A 156 -15.03 -15.42 -6.37
C GLU A 156 -13.81 -15.79 -7.23
N TYR A 157 -13.23 -14.82 -7.96
CA TYR A 157 -12.00 -15.07 -8.72
C TYR A 157 -10.79 -15.29 -7.80
N GLY A 158 -10.55 -16.56 -7.48
CA GLY A 158 -9.50 -17.06 -6.60
C GLY A 158 -9.91 -18.42 -6.02
N TYR A 159 -9.13 -18.94 -5.08
CA TYR A 159 -9.58 -20.02 -4.19
C TYR A 159 -10.36 -19.48 -2.99
N ILE A 160 -10.19 -18.19 -2.66
CA ILE A 160 -10.99 -17.49 -1.65
C ILE A 160 -11.65 -16.23 -2.21
N ASP A 161 -12.82 -15.88 -1.66
CA ASP A 161 -13.47 -14.62 -2.01
C ASP A 161 -12.58 -13.42 -1.69
N GLN A 162 -12.66 -12.42 -2.55
CA GLN A 162 -11.86 -11.20 -2.41
C GLN A 162 -12.10 -10.48 -1.08
N LYS A 163 -13.30 -10.56 -0.49
CA LYS A 163 -13.64 -10.01 0.84
C LYS A 163 -12.71 -10.54 1.93
N TRP A 164 -12.36 -11.82 1.86
CA TRP A 164 -11.50 -12.47 2.86
C TRP A 164 -10.06 -12.01 2.73
N HIS A 165 -9.58 -11.69 1.53
CA HIS A 165 -8.30 -11.01 1.36
C HIS A 165 -8.28 -9.66 2.08
N TYR A 166 -9.32 -8.83 1.91
CA TYR A 166 -9.39 -7.52 2.58
C TYR A 166 -9.40 -7.65 4.11
N ILE A 167 -10.23 -8.56 4.66
CA ILE A 167 -10.30 -8.82 6.09
C ILE A 167 -8.94 -9.32 6.61
N ALA A 168 -8.35 -10.34 5.99
CA ALA A 168 -7.08 -10.92 6.43
C ALA A 168 -5.93 -9.90 6.40
N LYS A 169 -5.81 -9.11 5.32
CA LYS A 169 -4.81 -8.05 5.20
C LYS A 169 -4.97 -6.98 6.29
N PHE A 170 -6.21 -6.57 6.55
CA PHE A 170 -6.51 -5.56 7.55
C PHE A 170 -6.21 -6.06 8.98
N SER A 171 -6.67 -7.27 9.32
CA SER A 171 -6.36 -7.90 10.61
C SER A 171 -4.86 -8.05 10.82
N MET A 172 -4.13 -8.49 9.79
CA MET A 172 -2.67 -8.59 9.81
C MET A 172 -2.03 -7.20 10.04
N ALA A 173 -2.43 -6.19 9.28
CA ALA A 173 -1.93 -4.82 9.43
C ALA A 173 -2.17 -4.26 10.84
N PHE A 174 -3.32 -4.55 11.45
CA PHE A 174 -3.65 -4.12 12.80
C PHE A 174 -2.76 -4.79 13.85
N ILE A 175 -2.55 -6.11 13.75
CA ILE A 175 -1.64 -6.86 14.63
C ILE A 175 -0.21 -6.29 14.55
N TYR A 176 0.29 -6.05 13.33
CA TYR A 176 1.62 -5.47 13.15
C TYR A 176 1.73 -4.05 13.66
N LEU A 177 0.67 -3.25 13.53
CA LEU A 177 0.66 -1.88 14.03
C LEU A 177 0.78 -1.86 15.57
N ILE A 178 0.03 -2.72 16.27
CA ILE A 178 0.16 -2.88 17.72
C ILE A 178 1.59 -3.29 18.09
N ALA A 179 2.14 -4.30 17.39
CA ALA A 179 3.51 -4.75 17.63
C ALA A 179 4.54 -3.65 17.36
N GLN A 180 4.33 -2.83 16.32
CA GLN A 180 5.16 -1.69 15.94
C GLN A 180 5.18 -0.59 17.01
N TRP A 181 4.02 -0.21 17.54
CA TRP A 181 3.95 0.76 18.65
C TRP A 181 4.52 0.21 19.95
N ARG A 182 4.31 -1.08 20.23
CA ARG A 182 4.95 -1.76 21.35
C ARG A 182 6.48 -1.70 21.26
N LEU A 183 7.07 -1.90 20.08
CA LEU A 183 8.52 -1.75 19.89
C LEU A 183 9.00 -0.32 20.20
N ILE A 184 8.25 0.69 19.76
CA ILE A 184 8.61 2.10 20.01
C ILE A 184 8.51 2.44 21.49
N TYR A 185 7.48 1.94 22.18
CA TYR A 185 7.26 2.18 23.61
C TYR A 185 8.32 1.49 24.49
N LEU A 186 8.67 0.25 24.16
CA LEU A 186 9.64 -0.53 24.94
C LEU A 186 11.10 -0.18 24.63
N HIS A 187 11.35 0.56 23.55
CA HIS A 187 12.71 0.94 23.17
C HIS A 187 13.22 2.01 24.14
N ASP A 188 14.17 1.63 24.98
CA ASP A 188 14.78 2.55 25.95
C ASP A 188 15.47 3.73 25.23
N MET A 189 15.02 4.94 25.57
CA MET A 189 15.38 6.17 24.88
C MET A 189 16.67 6.80 25.41
N GLU A 190 17.05 6.48 26.65
CA GLU A 190 18.21 7.07 27.33
C GLU A 190 19.47 6.23 27.09
N LEU A 191 19.31 4.90 26.97
CA LEU A 191 20.41 3.97 26.74
C LEU A 191 20.71 3.69 25.26
N SER A 192 19.92 4.24 24.33
CA SER A 192 20.05 3.89 22.91
C SER A 192 21.15 4.67 22.19
N SER A 193 21.99 3.93 21.45
CA SER A 193 23.01 4.49 20.55
C SER A 193 22.46 4.98 19.20
N ILE A 194 21.14 4.91 18.95
CA ILE A 194 20.57 5.35 17.68
C ILE A 194 20.43 6.89 17.63
N PRO A 195 20.73 7.53 16.48
CA PRO A 195 20.55 8.97 16.34
C PRO A 195 19.09 9.40 16.55
N VAL A 196 18.88 10.54 17.21
CA VAL A 196 17.56 11.16 17.41
C VAL A 196 16.79 11.35 16.09
N ALA A 197 17.49 11.66 15.00
CA ALA A 197 16.89 11.80 13.67
C ALA A 197 16.26 10.49 13.16
N SER A 198 16.94 9.36 13.36
CA SER A 198 16.44 8.01 13.00
C SER A 198 15.21 7.66 13.83
N ARG A 199 15.23 8.00 15.11
CA ARG A 199 14.09 7.80 16.02
C ARG A 199 12.86 8.61 15.59
N ARG A 200 13.04 9.90 15.34
CA ARG A 200 11.97 10.76 14.81
C ARG A 200 11.42 10.23 13.48
N ASN A 201 12.27 9.65 12.64
CA ASN A 201 11.86 9.00 11.40
C ASN A 201 10.90 7.83 11.64
N VAL A 202 11.26 6.94 12.56
CA VAL A 202 10.46 5.76 12.92
C VAL A 202 9.11 6.17 13.50
N VAL A 203 9.08 7.14 14.42
CA VAL A 203 7.82 7.63 14.99
C VAL A 203 6.96 8.31 13.91
N SER A 204 7.56 9.17 13.08
CA SER A 204 6.86 9.82 11.97
C SER A 204 6.26 8.80 10.99
N PHE A 205 7.02 7.76 10.63
CA PHE A 205 6.52 6.64 9.82
C PHE A 205 5.32 5.96 10.48
N SER A 206 5.43 5.61 11.76
CA SER A 206 4.37 4.93 12.50
C SER A 206 3.09 5.75 12.58
N ILE A 207 3.19 7.07 12.74
CA ILE A 207 2.02 7.97 12.71
C ILE A 207 1.36 7.97 11.33
N VAL A 208 2.14 8.11 10.26
CA VAL A 208 1.62 8.08 8.88
C VAL A 208 0.94 6.74 8.59
N TYR A 209 1.59 5.63 8.96
CA TYR A 209 1.07 4.28 8.75
C TYR A 209 -0.19 3.99 9.60
N SER A 210 -0.22 4.44 10.86
CA SER A 210 -1.44 4.42 11.70
C SER A 210 -2.61 5.16 11.04
N GLY A 211 -2.35 6.37 10.52
CA GLY A 211 -3.36 7.19 9.86
C GLY A 211 -3.97 6.51 8.64
N GLN A 212 -3.13 5.87 7.82
CA GLN A 212 -3.60 5.07 6.69
C GLN A 212 -4.46 3.88 7.13
N LEU A 213 -4.05 3.16 8.17
CA LEU A 213 -4.79 2.00 8.63
C LEU A 213 -6.14 2.37 9.25
N LEU A 214 -6.22 3.49 9.99
CA LEU A 214 -7.48 3.97 10.57
C LEU A 214 -8.53 4.25 9.48
N LEU A 215 -8.14 4.89 8.37
CA LEU A 215 -9.04 5.11 7.25
C LEU A 215 -9.51 3.81 6.60
N GLN A 216 -8.60 2.86 6.39
CA GLN A 216 -8.96 1.54 5.85
C GLN A 216 -9.84 0.75 6.83
N GLY A 217 -9.73 1.00 8.13
CA GLY A 217 -10.58 0.38 9.16
C GLY A 217 -12.05 0.73 8.99
N GLY A 218 -12.37 1.97 8.67
CA GLY A 218 -13.75 2.37 8.35
C GLY A 218 -14.35 1.59 7.18
N MET A 219 -13.54 1.35 6.13
CA MET A 219 -13.96 0.54 4.98
C MET A 219 -14.23 -0.91 5.35
N VAL A 220 -13.31 -1.53 6.10
CA VAL A 220 -13.45 -2.94 6.49
C VAL A 220 -14.61 -3.15 7.45
N LEU A 221 -14.83 -2.22 8.39
CA LEU A 221 -16.02 -2.24 9.26
C LEU A 221 -17.31 -2.12 8.44
N SER A 222 -17.36 -1.23 7.46
CA SER A 222 -18.52 -1.12 6.55
C SER A 222 -18.77 -2.43 5.78
N LEU A 223 -17.71 -3.09 5.30
CA LEU A 223 -17.82 -4.39 4.63
C LEU A 223 -18.34 -5.50 5.56
N LEU A 224 -17.94 -5.49 6.83
CA LEU A 224 -18.34 -6.51 7.83
C LEU A 224 -19.79 -6.31 8.32
N PHE A 225 -20.22 -5.06 8.50
CA PHE A 225 -21.47 -4.75 9.19
C PHE A 225 -22.59 -4.24 8.28
N ASN A 226 -22.30 -3.78 7.05
CA ASN A 226 -23.32 -3.14 6.21
C ASN A 226 -23.08 -3.32 4.69
N SER A 227 -23.43 -4.50 4.18
CA SER A 227 -23.25 -4.87 2.78
C SER A 227 -24.00 -3.96 1.79
N THR A 228 -25.06 -3.26 2.18
CA THR A 228 -25.81 -2.33 1.32
C THR A 228 -25.30 -0.89 1.36
N GLN A 229 -24.65 -0.44 2.44
CA GLN A 229 -24.07 0.92 2.52
C GLN A 229 -22.64 0.99 1.96
N SER A 230 -21.90 -0.12 1.94
CA SER A 230 -20.51 -0.14 1.45
C SER A 230 -20.36 0.25 -0.04
N SER A 231 -21.40 0.12 -0.86
CA SER A 231 -21.41 0.55 -2.29
C SER A 231 -21.35 2.06 -2.39
N PHE A 232 -22.23 2.73 -1.64
CA PHE A 232 -22.29 4.18 -1.55
C PHE A 232 -20.99 4.73 -0.97
N THR A 233 -20.45 4.08 0.07
CA THR A 233 -19.17 4.47 0.68
C THR A 233 -18.01 4.38 -0.32
N MET A 234 -17.85 3.25 -1.04
CA MET A 234 -16.74 3.08 -2.00
C MET A 234 -16.82 3.95 -3.26
N GLN A 235 -18.01 4.45 -3.60
CA GLN A 235 -18.23 5.40 -4.68
C GLN A 235 -18.23 6.87 -4.23
N ASP A 236 -18.15 7.11 -2.92
CA ASP A 236 -18.19 8.45 -2.36
C ASP A 236 -16.94 9.24 -2.71
N ILE A 237 -17.13 10.42 -3.31
CA ILE A 237 -16.07 11.35 -3.69
C ILE A 237 -15.27 11.78 -2.45
N ASP A 238 -15.92 11.87 -1.30
CA ASP A 238 -15.28 12.23 -0.03
C ASP A 238 -14.34 11.12 0.44
N GLN A 239 -14.74 9.85 0.26
CA GLN A 239 -13.90 8.71 0.62
C GLN A 239 -12.70 8.57 -0.32
N LEU A 240 -12.90 8.69 -1.64
CA LEU A 240 -11.79 8.71 -2.60
C LEU A 240 -10.78 9.81 -2.24
N THR A 241 -11.28 11.00 -1.89
CA THR A 241 -10.45 12.13 -1.51
C THR A 241 -9.63 11.82 -0.26
N ALA A 242 -10.25 11.23 0.77
CA ALA A 242 -9.56 10.82 1.98
C ALA A 242 -8.48 9.77 1.72
N ILE A 243 -8.80 8.67 1.02
CA ILE A 243 -7.81 7.62 0.71
C ILE A 243 -6.62 8.20 -0.07
N SER A 244 -6.92 9.00 -1.09
CA SER A 244 -5.92 9.57 -1.98
C SER A 244 -5.03 10.57 -1.26
N PHE A 245 -5.60 11.38 -0.35
CA PHE A 245 -4.84 12.29 0.50
C PHE A 245 -3.88 11.53 1.43
N PHE A 246 -4.33 10.48 2.10
CA PHE A 246 -3.45 9.70 2.99
C PHE A 246 -2.41 8.89 2.21
N TYR A 247 -2.71 8.47 0.98
CA TYR A 247 -1.72 7.91 0.07
C TYR A 247 -0.67 8.95 -0.34
N LEU A 248 -1.08 10.19 -0.62
CA LEU A 248 -0.17 11.30 -0.87
C LEU A 248 0.73 11.58 0.34
N VAL A 249 0.19 11.57 1.56
CA VAL A 249 0.99 11.74 2.79
C VAL A 249 2.08 10.66 2.91
N LEU A 250 1.76 9.39 2.65
CA LEU A 250 2.77 8.33 2.60
C LEU A 250 3.79 8.56 1.48
N SER A 251 3.34 8.99 0.30
CA SER A 251 4.23 9.27 -0.85
C SER A 251 5.21 10.40 -0.54
N CYS A 252 4.75 11.47 0.12
CA CYS A 252 5.61 12.53 0.65
C CYS A 252 6.59 12.00 1.69
N TRP A 253 6.15 11.13 2.61
CA TRP A 253 7.03 10.52 3.60
C TRP A 253 8.11 9.63 2.94
N LEU A 254 7.76 8.83 1.94
CA LEU A 254 8.71 8.03 1.16
C LEU A 254 9.75 8.90 0.44
N LEU A 255 9.32 10.04 -0.10
CA LEU A 255 10.23 11.00 -0.74
C LEU A 255 11.17 11.65 0.27
N LEU A 256 10.68 12.04 1.45
CA LEU A 256 11.53 12.52 2.55
C LEU A 256 12.53 11.44 2.99
N GLN A 257 12.10 10.19 3.05
CA GLN A 257 12.97 9.05 3.35
C GLN A 257 14.06 8.86 2.28
N LEU A 258 13.74 9.07 1.00
CA LEU A 258 14.73 9.09 -0.08
C LEU A 258 15.78 10.20 0.14
N PHE A 259 15.35 11.45 0.38
CA PHE A 259 16.26 12.56 0.61
C PHE A 259 17.18 12.34 1.83
N ARG A 260 16.66 11.77 2.91
CA ARG A 260 17.48 11.37 4.07
C ARG A 260 18.59 10.37 3.69
N ASN A 261 18.32 9.44 2.79
CA ASN A 261 19.34 8.50 2.33
C ASN A 261 20.44 9.18 1.51
N PHE A 262 20.11 10.24 0.76
CA PHE A 262 21.09 11.09 0.08
C PHE A 262 21.96 11.88 1.06
N THR A 263 21.39 12.52 2.07
CA THR A 263 22.18 13.34 3.03
C THR A 263 23.17 12.52 3.85
N VAL A 264 22.79 11.29 4.27
CA VAL A 264 23.73 10.37 4.93
C VAL A 264 24.94 10.02 4.04
N LYS A 265 24.78 10.02 2.71
CA LYS A 265 25.91 9.80 1.78
C LYS A 265 26.96 10.90 1.91
N ASN A 266 26.50 12.14 1.93
CA ASN A 266 27.37 13.32 1.86
C ASN A 266 28.10 13.56 3.19
N GLY A 267 27.46 13.26 4.33
CA GLY A 267 28.10 13.33 5.64
C GLY A 267 29.31 12.40 5.77
N ASN A 268 29.25 11.19 5.20
CA ASN A 268 30.38 10.25 5.21
C ASN A 268 31.53 10.66 4.28
N LEU A 269 31.28 11.44 3.22
CA LEU A 269 32.34 11.95 2.34
C LEU A 269 33.08 13.16 2.94
N SER A 270 32.42 13.94 3.81
CA SER A 270 33.06 15.08 4.48
C SER A 270 34.02 14.67 5.61
N LYS A 271 33.95 13.43 6.11
CA LYS A 271 34.89 12.91 7.11
C LYS A 271 36.25 12.48 6.54
N TYR A 272 36.43 12.56 5.23
CA TYR A 272 37.66 12.19 4.53
C TYR A 272 38.22 13.32 3.66
N LYS A 273 37.84 14.57 3.96
CA LYS A 273 38.48 15.80 3.48
C LYS A 273 38.94 16.60 4.68
#